data_AF-A0A5N6AWK6-F1
#
_entry.id   AF-A0A5N6AWK6-F1
#
_cell.length_a   1.000
_cell.length_b   1.000
_cell.length_c   1.000
_cell.angle_alpha   90.00
_cell.angle_beta   90.00
_cell.angle_gamma   90.00
#
_symmetry.space_group_name_H-M   'P 1'
#
loop_
_entity.id
_entity.type
_entity.pdbx_description
1 polymer ?
#
loop_
_entity_poly.entity_id
_entity_poly.type
_entity_poly.pdbx_seq_one_letter_code
_entity_poly.pdbx_strand_id
1 'polypeptide(L)'
;MSPSYWGSALSVVSAGLMRDCAKNSFAAGTLVLMADGSRKRIEDVGVGDEVLATDPETGESGARKVTALHRNKDTDMADVTIRTADGHETTIHATQHHPFWDETRRAWVDAADLKAGDNLISPDGKSAYVVKVRSFAATKYMYNLTVAGLHVLSTRLANW
;
A
#
# COMPACT_ATOMS: atom_id res chain seq x y z
N MET A 1 -13.27 -12.27 -27.63
CA MET A 1 -12.80 -10.87 -27.63
C MET A 1 -11.89 -10.72 -26.43
N SER A 2 -10.60 -10.62 -26.69
CA SER A 2 -9.54 -10.73 -25.69
C SER A 2 -9.33 -9.40 -24.97
N PRO A 3 -9.32 -9.33 -23.63
CA PRO A 3 -8.88 -8.13 -22.94
C PRO A 3 -7.36 -8.08 -22.92
N SER A 4 -6.85 -6.94 -23.38
CA SER A 4 -5.45 -6.55 -23.45
C SER A 4 -4.82 -6.41 -22.06
N TYR A 5 -3.66 -7.06 -21.91
CA TYR A 5 -2.80 -7.07 -20.74
C TYR A 5 -2.07 -5.73 -20.57
N TRP A 6 -2.12 -5.13 -19.37
CA TRP A 6 -1.32 -3.95 -19.04
C TRP A 6 -0.68 -4.09 -17.65
N GLY A 7 0.67 -4.05 -17.64
CA GLY A 7 1.54 -3.39 -16.65
C GLY A 7 1.43 -3.75 -15.17
N SER A 8 2.44 -4.44 -14.67
CA SER A 8 2.68 -4.85 -13.27
C SER A 8 2.64 -3.69 -12.25
N ALA A 9 2.27 -3.99 -11.01
CA ALA A 9 2.49 -3.22 -9.77
C ALA A 9 2.11 -4.13 -8.58
N LEU A 10 2.30 -3.73 -7.32
CA LEU A 10 1.87 -4.46 -6.10
C LEU A 10 0.78 -3.66 -5.33
N SER A 11 -0.03 -4.31 -4.48
CA SER A 11 -1.21 -3.71 -3.84
C SER A 11 -1.02 -3.80 -2.34
N VAL A 12 -1.01 -2.63 -1.71
CA VAL A 12 -1.26 -2.52 -0.28
C VAL A 12 -2.60 -1.82 -0.22
N VAL A 13 -3.65 -2.62 -0.30
CA VAL A 13 -4.93 -2.18 0.24
C VAL A 13 -4.60 -1.86 1.72
N SER A 14 -5.12 -0.75 2.25
CA SER A 14 -5.11 -0.36 3.67
C SER A 14 -6.52 0.11 4.03
N ALA A 15 -7.17 -0.52 5.01
CA ALA A 15 -8.35 0.02 5.67
C ALA A 15 -8.07 0.24 7.13
N GLY A 16 -8.45 1.42 7.58
CA GLY A 16 -8.65 1.69 8.98
C GLY A 16 -10.12 2.01 9.20
N LEU A 17 -10.81 1.12 9.91
CA LEU A 17 -11.80 1.58 10.88
C LEU A 17 -11.11 2.61 11.77
N MET A 18 -11.54 3.88 11.68
CA MET A 18 -11.29 5.00 12.59
C MET A 18 -10.14 4.80 13.61
N ARG A 19 -8.89 4.76 13.14
CA ARG A 19 -7.71 4.93 14.00
C ARG A 19 -6.75 5.91 13.34
N ASP A 20 -6.87 7.14 13.83
CA ASP A 20 -5.92 8.25 13.77
C ASP A 20 -5.08 8.40 12.48
N CYS A 21 -5.41 9.39 11.66
CA CYS A 21 -4.72 9.72 10.40
C CYS A 21 -3.20 9.98 10.53
N ALA A 22 -2.68 10.08 11.76
CA ALA A 22 -1.30 10.44 12.06
C ALA A 22 -0.29 9.28 12.03
N LYS A 23 -0.68 8.01 11.80
CA LYS A 23 0.23 6.85 12.04
C LYS A 23 0.40 5.84 10.90
N ASN A 24 -0.28 6.02 9.77
CA ASN A 24 -0.20 5.10 8.62
C ASN A 24 0.61 5.78 7.52
N SER A 25 1.89 5.44 7.37
CA SER A 25 2.75 6.10 6.39
C SER A 25 3.77 5.15 5.77
N PHE A 26 4.29 5.53 4.60
CA PHE A 26 5.29 4.78 3.83
C PHE A 26 6.59 5.58 3.66
N ALA A 27 7.70 4.89 3.42
CA ALA A 27 8.98 5.57 3.18
C ALA A 27 8.99 6.32 1.83
N ALA A 28 9.89 7.29 1.71
CA ALA A 28 10.24 7.85 0.39
C ALA A 28 10.66 6.74 -0.58
N GLY A 29 10.42 6.94 -1.87
CA GLY A 29 10.70 5.99 -2.93
C GLY A 29 9.62 4.92 -3.11
N THR A 30 8.69 4.79 -2.17
CA THR A 30 7.51 3.94 -2.32
C THR A 30 6.73 4.35 -3.56
N LEU A 31 6.56 3.44 -4.50
CA LEU A 31 5.88 3.71 -5.76
C LEU A 31 4.37 3.60 -5.59
N VAL A 32 3.62 4.58 -6.07
CA VAL A 32 2.17 4.63 -6.14
C VAL A 32 1.73 4.32 -7.57
N LEU A 33 0.75 3.44 -7.73
CA LEU A 33 0.11 3.17 -9.01
C LEU A 33 -0.88 4.29 -9.34
N MET A 34 -0.60 4.99 -10.43
CA MET A 34 -1.43 6.08 -10.94
C MET A 34 -2.65 5.51 -11.69
N ALA A 35 -3.67 6.33 -11.88
CA ALA A 35 -4.91 5.92 -12.55
C ALA A 35 -4.70 5.50 -14.02
N ASP A 36 -3.68 6.04 -14.68
CA ASP A 36 -3.28 5.70 -16.05
C ASP A 36 -2.42 4.43 -16.15
N GLY A 37 -2.16 3.76 -15.02
CA GLY A 37 -1.31 2.58 -14.95
C GLY A 37 0.20 2.88 -14.85
N SER A 38 0.60 4.16 -14.91
CA SER A 38 1.98 4.57 -14.62
C SER A 38 2.29 4.48 -13.13
N ARG A 39 3.56 4.66 -12.77
CA ARG A 39 4.02 4.62 -11.38
C ARG A 39 4.72 5.92 -11.03
N LYS A 40 4.47 6.42 -9.83
CA LYS A 40 5.08 7.65 -9.32
C LYS A 40 5.57 7.42 -7.89
N ARG A 41 6.72 7.96 -7.50
CA ARG A 41 7.13 7.90 -6.09
C ARG A 41 6.16 8.70 -5.24
N ILE A 42 5.88 8.22 -4.03
CA ILE A 42 4.90 8.83 -3.12
C ILE A 42 5.23 10.28 -2.78
N GLU A 43 6.51 10.63 -2.68
CA GLU A 43 6.98 12.00 -2.46
C GLU A 43 6.81 12.92 -3.69
N ASP A 44 6.64 12.34 -4.88
CA ASP A 44 6.44 13.06 -6.15
C ASP A 44 4.94 13.19 -6.51
N VAL A 45 4.03 12.55 -5.75
CA VAL A 45 2.57 12.65 -5.94
C VAL A 45 2.06 14.02 -5.48
N GLY A 46 1.25 14.66 -6.32
CA GLY A 46 0.66 15.97 -6.08
C GLY A 46 -0.82 15.91 -5.71
N VAL A 47 -1.32 16.94 -5.01
CA VAL A 47 -2.77 17.16 -4.90
C VAL A 47 -3.33 17.36 -6.31
N GLY A 48 -4.38 16.60 -6.61
CA GLY A 48 -5.03 16.60 -7.90
C GLY A 48 -4.60 15.50 -8.86
N ASP A 49 -3.49 14.80 -8.57
CA ASP A 49 -3.13 13.58 -9.29
C ASP A 49 -4.23 12.52 -9.08
N GLU A 50 -4.45 11.67 -10.09
CA GLU A 50 -5.35 10.52 -9.96
C GLU A 50 -4.55 9.24 -9.74
N VAL A 51 -4.87 8.54 -8.66
CA VAL A 51 -4.26 7.26 -8.28
C VAL A 51 -5.27 6.14 -8.38
N LEU A 52 -4.80 4.92 -8.60
CA LEU A 52 -5.66 3.75 -8.53
C LEU A 52 -5.80 3.34 -7.06
N ALA A 53 -7.03 3.43 -6.55
CA ALA A 53 -7.36 3.09 -5.17
C ALA A 53 -8.51 2.09 -5.09
N THR A 54 -8.55 1.33 -4.00
CA THR A 54 -9.57 0.34 -3.72
C THR A 54 -10.36 0.77 -2.51
N ASP A 55 -11.68 0.78 -2.62
CA ASP A 55 -12.56 0.95 -1.48
C ASP A 55 -12.48 -0.32 -0.60
N PRO A 56 -12.07 -0.20 0.66
CA PRO A 56 -11.94 -1.37 1.54
C PRO A 56 -13.27 -1.96 2.01
N GLU A 57 -14.38 -1.22 1.97
CA GLU A 57 -15.71 -1.70 2.36
C GLU A 57 -16.34 -2.52 1.24
N THR A 58 -16.20 -2.04 0.01
CA THR A 58 -16.84 -2.64 -1.17
C THR A 58 -15.91 -3.51 -2.00
N GLY A 59 -14.59 -3.33 -1.88
CA GLY A 59 -13.57 -3.93 -2.75
C GLY A 59 -13.47 -3.28 -4.13
N GLU A 60 -14.26 -2.23 -4.42
CA GLU A 60 -14.27 -1.59 -5.73
C GLU A 60 -12.96 -0.82 -5.97
N SER A 61 -12.29 -1.11 -7.08
CA SER A 61 -11.09 -0.40 -7.49
C SER A 61 -11.40 0.63 -8.57
N GLY A 62 -10.85 1.84 -8.45
CA GLY A 62 -11.02 2.88 -9.48
C GLY A 62 -10.09 4.07 -9.30
N ALA A 63 -10.07 4.94 -10.31
CA ALA A 63 -9.36 6.21 -10.25
C ALA A 63 -9.94 7.07 -9.11
N ARG A 64 -9.05 7.63 -8.29
CA ARG A 64 -9.40 8.55 -7.21
C ARG A 64 -8.40 9.70 -7.18
N LYS A 65 -8.92 10.92 -7.07
CA LYS A 65 -8.13 12.15 -7.01
C LYS A 65 -7.48 12.31 -5.64
N VAL A 66 -6.18 12.61 -5.58
CA VAL A 66 -5.49 12.97 -4.35
C VAL A 66 -5.96 14.35 -3.87
N THR A 67 -6.39 14.44 -2.62
CA THR A 67 -6.94 15.66 -2.00
C THR A 67 -6.03 16.26 -0.93
N ALA A 68 -5.14 15.45 -0.35
CA ALA A 68 -4.14 15.94 0.61
C ALA A 68 -2.87 15.07 0.57
N LEU A 69 -1.74 15.71 0.89
CA LEU A 69 -0.44 15.07 1.06
C LEU A 69 -0.02 15.23 2.52
N HIS A 70 0.49 14.16 3.12
CA HIS A 70 0.92 14.13 4.51
C HIS A 70 2.38 13.72 4.57
N ARG A 71 3.16 14.44 5.38
CA ARG A 71 4.54 14.12 5.68
C ARG A 71 4.72 14.11 7.20
N ASN A 72 4.79 12.92 7.76
CA ASN A 72 4.80 12.69 9.20
C ASN A 72 6.21 12.34 9.68
N LYS A 73 6.51 12.68 10.93
CA LYS A 73 7.74 12.25 11.61
C LYS A 73 7.40 11.08 12.52
N ASP A 74 7.51 9.88 11.99
CA ASP A 74 7.12 8.62 12.64
C ASP A 74 8.31 7.95 13.35
N THR A 75 8.01 7.07 14.31
CA THR A 75 9.01 6.39 15.16
C THR A 75 9.01 4.87 15.05
N ASP A 76 7.90 4.27 14.64
CA ASP A 76 7.69 2.82 14.66
C ASP A 76 7.64 2.27 13.24
N MET A 77 8.70 1.59 12.81
CA MET A 77 8.90 1.13 11.43
C MET A 77 8.72 -0.38 11.30
N ALA A 78 8.23 -0.80 10.14
CA ALA A 78 8.17 -2.19 9.71
C ALA A 78 8.73 -2.34 8.28
N ASP A 79 9.66 -3.28 8.11
CA ASP A 79 10.10 -3.80 6.82
C ASP A 79 9.32 -5.10 6.55
N VAL A 80 8.38 -5.05 5.61
CA VAL A 80 7.58 -6.22 5.18
C VAL A 80 8.20 -6.77 3.91
N THR A 81 8.93 -7.89 4.00
CA THR A 81 9.46 -8.57 2.84
C THR A 81 8.41 -9.51 2.28
N ILE A 82 8.09 -9.38 0.99
CA ILE A 82 7.14 -10.25 0.28
C ILE A 82 7.79 -10.89 -0.94
N ARG A 83 7.17 -11.95 -1.44
CA ARG A 83 7.56 -12.66 -2.66
C ARG A 83 6.36 -12.79 -3.57
N THR A 84 6.48 -12.29 -4.79
CA THR A 84 5.45 -12.41 -5.84
C THR A 84 5.41 -13.82 -6.43
N ALA A 85 4.33 -14.14 -7.14
CA ALA A 85 4.12 -15.45 -7.75
C ALA A 85 5.21 -15.86 -8.76
N ASP A 86 5.91 -14.91 -9.38
CA ASP A 86 7.06 -15.13 -10.27
C ASP A 86 8.38 -15.34 -9.52
N GLY A 87 8.34 -15.37 -8.18
CA GLY A 87 9.49 -15.63 -7.31
C GLY A 87 10.31 -14.39 -6.97
N HIS A 88 9.93 -13.20 -7.44
CA HIS A 88 10.64 -11.98 -7.13
C HIS A 88 10.40 -11.53 -5.67
N GLU A 89 11.46 -11.13 -4.97
CA GLU A 89 11.42 -10.71 -3.57
C GLU A 89 11.69 -9.22 -3.38
N THR A 90 11.02 -8.67 -2.38
CA THR A 90 10.92 -7.24 -2.16
C THR A 90 10.68 -6.87 -0.73
N THR A 91 11.10 -5.68 -0.33
CA THR A 91 10.65 -5.07 0.93
C THR A 91 9.79 -3.83 0.72
N ILE A 92 8.67 -3.78 1.44
CA ILE A 92 7.83 -2.59 1.62
C ILE A 92 8.19 -1.98 2.97
N HIS A 93 8.48 -0.68 2.97
CA HIS A 93 8.85 0.07 4.17
C HIS A 93 7.68 0.93 4.64
N ALA A 94 7.09 0.58 5.78
CA ALA A 94 5.90 1.21 6.32
C ALA A 94 6.06 1.51 7.82
N THR A 95 5.11 2.23 8.40
CA THR A 95 4.94 2.26 9.86
C THR A 95 4.40 0.92 10.37
N GLN A 96 4.70 0.57 11.62
CA GLN A 96 4.27 -0.71 12.22
C GLN A 96 2.74 -0.90 12.20
N HIS A 97 1.99 0.20 12.36
CA HIS A 97 0.53 0.21 12.40
C HIS A 97 -0.12 0.34 11.02
N HIS A 98 0.66 0.41 9.95
CA HIS A 98 0.09 0.51 8.61
C HIS A 98 -0.69 -0.77 8.29
N PRO A 99 -2.01 -0.73 8.03
CA PRO A 99 -2.75 -1.95 7.81
C PRO A 99 -2.56 -2.44 6.37
N PHE A 100 -2.41 -3.75 6.22
CA PHE A 100 -2.36 -4.48 4.96
C PHE A 100 -3.57 -5.40 4.89
N TRP A 101 -4.15 -5.56 3.69
CA TRP A 101 -5.17 -6.57 3.48
C TRP A 101 -4.51 -7.94 3.34
N ASP A 102 -4.81 -8.83 4.28
CA ASP A 102 -4.39 -10.22 4.28
C ASP A 102 -5.55 -11.09 3.79
N GLU A 103 -5.41 -11.68 2.60
CA GLU A 103 -6.40 -12.61 2.03
C GLU A 103 -6.50 -13.92 2.81
N THR A 104 -5.40 -14.39 3.40
CA THR A 104 -5.41 -15.62 4.21
C THR A 104 -6.36 -15.44 5.39
N ARG A 105 -6.35 -14.25 6.00
CA ARG A 105 -7.20 -13.92 7.16
C ARG A 105 -8.50 -13.23 6.78
N ARG A 106 -8.61 -12.76 5.54
CA ARG A 106 -9.69 -11.88 5.04
C ARG A 106 -9.90 -10.68 5.96
N ALA A 107 -8.80 -10.08 6.38
CA ALA A 107 -8.80 -9.04 7.38
C ALA A 107 -7.70 -8.01 7.14
N TRP A 108 -7.93 -6.85 7.73
CA TRP A 108 -6.97 -5.78 7.86
C TRP A 108 -6.01 -6.10 9.01
N VAL A 109 -4.71 -6.18 8.70
CA VAL A 109 -3.67 -6.57 9.65
C VAL A 109 -2.57 -5.51 9.64
N ASP A 110 -2.20 -5.00 10.81
CA ASP A 110 -1.06 -4.09 10.97
C ASP A 110 0.23 -4.71 10.39
N ALA A 111 1.10 -3.90 9.80
CA ALA A 111 2.34 -4.35 9.17
C ALA A 111 3.20 -5.22 10.11
N ALA A 112 3.25 -4.86 11.39
CA ALA A 112 3.99 -5.62 12.41
C ALA A 112 3.36 -6.99 12.75
N ASP A 113 2.06 -7.16 12.47
CA ASP A 113 1.29 -8.36 12.81
C ASP A 113 1.15 -9.36 11.66
N LEU A 114 1.59 -8.99 10.46
CA LEU A 114 1.79 -9.92 9.35
C LEU A 114 2.79 -11.02 9.76
N LYS A 115 2.60 -12.21 9.18
CA LYS A 115 3.36 -13.43 9.45
C LYS A 115 3.83 -14.03 8.13
N ALA A 116 4.97 -14.71 8.16
CA ALA A 116 5.46 -15.43 7.00
C ALA A 116 4.40 -16.43 6.51
N GLY A 117 4.11 -16.42 5.21
CA GLY A 117 3.06 -17.22 4.58
C GLY A 117 1.71 -16.52 4.43
N ASP A 118 1.47 -15.38 5.08
CA ASP A 118 0.26 -14.58 4.80
C ASP A 118 0.23 -14.18 3.32
N ASN A 119 -0.96 -14.24 2.72
CA ASN A 119 -1.17 -13.92 1.31
C ASN A 119 -1.71 -12.50 1.19
N LEU A 120 -0.98 -11.66 0.48
CA LEU A 120 -1.41 -10.33 0.08
C LEU A 120 -1.79 -10.36 -1.40
N ILE A 121 -2.65 -9.44 -1.82
CA ILE A 121 -3.05 -9.32 -3.23
C ILE A 121 -2.29 -8.20 -3.90
N SER A 122 -1.72 -8.50 -5.06
CA SER A 122 -1.21 -7.52 -5.99
C SER A 122 -2.35 -6.90 -6.85
N PRO A 123 -2.16 -5.71 -7.45
CA PRO A 123 -3.07 -4.93 -8.29
C PRO A 123 -3.60 -5.69 -9.49
N ASP A 124 -2.80 -6.60 -10.03
CA ASP A 124 -3.18 -7.50 -11.13
C ASP A 124 -3.98 -8.71 -10.63
N GLY A 125 -4.37 -8.71 -9.35
CA GLY A 125 -5.13 -9.77 -8.70
C GLY A 125 -4.31 -11.01 -8.36
N LYS A 126 -2.98 -10.97 -8.51
CA LYS A 126 -2.12 -12.11 -8.18
C LYS A 126 -1.77 -12.13 -6.69
N SER A 127 -1.34 -13.30 -6.24
CA SER A 127 -0.84 -13.50 -4.88
C SER A 127 0.60 -12.98 -4.71
N ALA A 128 0.86 -12.37 -3.57
CA ALA A 128 2.18 -12.10 -3.05
C ALA A 128 2.26 -12.57 -1.59
N TYR A 129 3.27 -13.34 -1.25
CA TYR A 129 3.36 -13.99 0.05
C TYR A 129 4.34 -13.24 0.95
N VAL A 130 3.96 -13.01 2.21
CA VAL A 130 4.89 -12.48 3.20
C VAL A 130 6.00 -13.49 3.44
N VAL A 131 7.25 -13.07 3.26
CA VAL A 131 8.46 -13.86 3.55
C VAL A 131 8.90 -13.62 4.98
N LYS A 132 8.95 -12.35 5.40
CA LYS A 132 9.32 -11.96 6.76
C LYS A 132 8.85 -10.54 7.06
N VAL A 133 8.71 -10.24 8.34
CA VAL A 133 8.46 -8.90 8.86
C VAL A 133 9.57 -8.57 9.85
N ARG A 134 10.12 -7.36 9.76
CA ARG A 134 11.05 -6.81 10.74
C ARG A 134 10.53 -5.48 11.26
N SER A 135 10.11 -5.47 12.51
CA SER A 135 9.75 -4.24 13.23
C SER A 135 10.97 -3.64 13.92
N PHE A 136 11.09 -2.32 13.90
CA PHE A 136 12.16 -1.59 14.58
C PHE A 136 11.73 -0.15 14.91
N ALA A 137 12.38 0.45 15.90
CA ALA A 137 12.22 1.86 16.21
C ALA A 137 13.22 2.69 15.40
N ALA A 138 12.74 3.70 14.68
CA ALA A 138 13.57 4.70 14.02
C ALA A 138 12.74 5.95 13.73
N THR A 139 13.31 7.13 13.95
CA THR A 139 12.67 8.40 13.58
C THR A 139 12.89 8.70 12.11
N LYS A 140 11.82 8.72 11.30
CA LYS A 140 11.89 8.99 9.86
C LYS A 140 10.77 9.93 9.41
N TYR A 141 11.03 10.70 8.35
CA TYR A 141 9.95 11.35 7.62
C TYR A 141 9.31 10.34 6.67
N MET A 142 8.02 10.12 6.83
CA MET A 142 7.22 9.16 6.05
C MET A 142 6.06 9.90 5.38
N TYR A 143 5.53 9.30 4.33
CA TYR A 143 4.54 9.91 3.43
C TYR A 143 3.21 9.17 3.48
N ASN A 144 2.11 9.92 3.40
CA ASN A 144 0.75 9.40 3.30
C ASN A 144 -0.09 10.35 2.41
N LEU A 145 -1.16 9.86 1.80
CA LEU A 145 -2.03 10.62 0.90
C LEU A 145 -3.49 10.47 1.35
N THR A 146 -4.30 11.50 1.14
CA THR A 146 -5.77 11.39 1.19
C THR A 146 -6.29 11.41 -0.24
N VAL A 147 -7.24 10.53 -0.55
CA VAL A 147 -7.89 10.47 -1.86
C VAL A 147 -9.39 10.75 -1.74
N ALA A 148 -9.99 11.29 -2.78
CA ALA A 148 -11.41 11.65 -2.78
C ALA A 148 -12.30 10.41 -2.60
N GLY A 149 -13.39 10.56 -1.84
CA GLY A 149 -14.37 9.50 -1.62
C GLY A 149 -13.93 8.36 -0.68
N LEU A 150 -12.67 8.36 -0.21
CA LEU A 150 -12.16 7.43 0.79
C LEU A 150 -11.48 8.21 1.92
N HIS A 151 -11.87 7.95 3.16
CA HIS A 151 -11.24 8.59 4.33
C HIS A 151 -9.86 8.00 4.69
N VAL A 152 -9.34 7.08 3.86
CA VAL A 152 -8.13 6.31 4.14
C VAL A 152 -7.35 6.05 2.84
N LEU A 153 -6.02 6.05 2.95
CA LEU A 153 -5.10 5.67 1.89
C LEU A 153 -5.29 4.19 1.53
N SER A 154 -5.84 3.88 0.37
CA SER A 154 -5.59 2.60 -0.30
C SER A 154 -4.83 2.88 -1.59
N THR A 155 -3.54 3.20 -1.51
CA THR A 155 -2.71 3.28 -2.72
C THR A 155 -2.13 1.93 -3.03
N ARG A 156 -2.34 1.46 -4.27
CA ARG A 156 -1.62 0.31 -4.80
C ARG A 156 -0.13 0.68 -4.89
N LEU A 157 0.71 0.00 -4.09
CA LEU A 157 2.14 0.25 -4.01
C LEU A 157 2.95 -0.61 -4.98
N ALA A 158 3.49 0.02 -6.01
CA ALA A 158 4.11 -0.64 -7.15
C ALA A 158 5.62 -0.83 -7.00
N ASN A 159 6.10 -1.43 -5.92
CA ASN A 159 7.44 -2.00 -6.02
C ASN A 159 7.33 -3.23 -6.96
N TRP A 160 8.26 -3.38 -7.92
CA TRP A 160 8.45 -4.47 -8.92
C TRP A 160 7.56 -4.42 -10.15
#